data_AF-A0A1E5XKZ0-F1
#
_entry.id   AF-A0A1E5XKZ0-F1
#
_cell.length_a   1.000
_cell.length_b   1.000
_cell.length_c   1.000
_cell.angle_alpha   90.00
_cell.angle_beta   90.00
_cell.angle_gamma   90.00
#
_symmetry.space_group_name_H-M   'P 1'
#
loop_
_entity.id
_entity.type
_entity.pdbx_description
1 polymer ?
#
loop_
_entity_poly.entity_id
_entity_poly.type
_entity_poly.pdbx_seq_one_letter_code
_entity_poly.pdbx_strand_id
1 'polypeptide(L)'
;MKLRILAVVLALMPLPQLAVAQEVQQGALLQQVYVLWGMMDGAANFCWEAANYDVAYMEAHQNWLANNVIVRDELDATLAASGEAPALAGESEAAGSTGIVDILKQATNPEEACGNWLRATLAGDYDAELYMAEQLGLLRERDGM
;
A
#
# COMPACT_ATOMS: atom_id res chain seq x y z
N MET A 1 5.67 -32.12 60.38
CA MET A 1 6.06 -30.72 60.04
C MET A 1 5.50 -30.43 58.66
N LYS A 2 4.41 -29.68 58.57
CA LYS A 2 4.31 -28.22 58.30
C LYS A 2 4.32 -27.90 56.80
N LEU A 3 3.15 -27.42 56.37
CA LEU A 3 2.80 -26.84 55.07
C LEU A 3 3.84 -25.83 54.53
N ARG A 4 3.83 -25.64 53.20
CA ARG A 4 3.96 -24.39 52.41
C ARG A 4 4.06 -24.81 50.93
N ILE A 5 3.52 -24.19 49.88
CA ILE A 5 2.73 -23.00 49.51
C ILE A 5 2.39 -23.32 48.02
N LEU A 6 1.13 -23.41 47.60
CA LEU A 6 0.34 -22.34 46.93
C LEU A 6 0.98 -21.78 45.64
N ALA A 7 0.15 -21.68 44.59
CA ALA A 7 0.41 -21.17 43.24
C ALA A 7 1.23 -22.13 42.36
N VAL A 8 0.77 -22.53 41.17
CA VAL A 8 0.34 -21.57 40.16
C VAL A 8 -0.90 -22.06 39.42
N VAL A 9 -1.97 -21.31 39.63
CA VAL A 9 -3.03 -21.04 38.66
C VAL A 9 -2.36 -20.52 37.38
N LEU A 10 -1.94 -21.42 36.49
CA LEU A 10 -1.48 -21.09 35.12
C LEU A 10 -2.33 -21.82 34.07
N ALA A 11 -3.47 -22.37 34.47
CA ALA A 11 -4.48 -22.90 33.56
C ALA A 11 -5.32 -21.80 32.88
N LEU A 12 -5.04 -20.51 33.12
CA LEU A 12 -5.86 -19.39 32.64
C LEU A 12 -5.03 -18.13 32.35
N MET A 13 -3.97 -18.24 31.55
CA MET A 13 -3.52 -17.06 30.79
C MET A 13 -4.08 -17.19 29.38
N PRO A 14 -5.10 -16.40 29.01
CA PRO A 14 -5.53 -16.33 27.62
C PRO A 14 -4.32 -15.82 26.84
N LEU A 15 -4.00 -16.43 25.71
CA LEU A 15 -3.06 -15.92 24.72
C LEU A 15 -3.75 -14.76 23.98
N PRO A 16 -3.51 -13.46 24.29
CA PRO A 16 -4.11 -12.36 23.56
C PRO A 16 -3.12 -11.80 22.52
N GLN A 17 -1.87 -12.26 22.53
CA GLN A 17 -0.77 -11.60 21.82
C GLN A 17 -0.68 -11.97 20.34
N LEU A 18 -1.25 -13.10 19.93
CA LEU A 18 -1.23 -13.53 18.52
C LEU A 18 -2.27 -12.79 17.68
N ALA A 19 -3.45 -12.48 18.24
CA ALA A 19 -4.50 -11.75 17.53
C ALA A 19 -4.05 -10.31 17.22
N VAL A 20 -3.48 -9.61 18.21
CA VAL A 20 -3.06 -8.21 18.06
C VAL A 20 -1.87 -8.07 17.09
N ALA A 21 -0.93 -9.02 17.07
CA ALA A 21 0.17 -9.00 16.13
C ALA A 21 -0.31 -9.18 14.67
N GLN A 22 -1.33 -10.01 14.47
CA GLN A 22 -1.92 -10.25 13.14
C GLN A 22 -2.75 -9.05 12.66
N GLU A 23 -3.51 -8.39 13.54
CA GLU A 23 -4.25 -7.15 13.24
C GLU A 23 -3.30 -6.01 12.85
N VAL A 24 -2.20 -5.79 13.59
CA VAL A 24 -1.20 -4.76 13.29
C VAL A 24 -0.52 -5.00 11.94
N GLN A 25 -0.28 -6.26 11.57
CA GLN A 25 0.34 -6.62 10.30
C GLN A 25 -0.62 -6.44 9.11
N GLN A 26 -1.91 -6.71 9.32
CA GLN A 26 -2.96 -6.49 8.32
C GLN A 26 -3.24 -5.00 8.09
N GLY A 27 -3.31 -4.18 9.15
CA GLY A 27 -3.46 -2.73 9.04
C GLY A 27 -2.30 -2.06 8.30
N ALA A 28 -1.06 -2.46 8.60
CA ALA A 28 0.13 -1.96 7.90
C ALA A 28 0.15 -2.32 6.40
N LEU A 29 -0.30 -3.53 6.06
CA LEU A 29 -0.43 -3.94 4.67
C LEU A 29 -1.51 -3.13 3.94
N LEU A 30 -2.71 -3.01 4.51
CA LEU A 30 -3.79 -2.20 3.95
C LEU A 30 -3.32 -0.77 3.65
N GLN A 31 -2.64 -0.15 4.62
CA GLN A 31 -2.05 1.18 4.45
C GLN A 31 -1.07 1.25 3.26
N GLN A 32 -0.14 0.30 3.15
CA GLN A 32 0.84 0.29 2.05
C GLN A 32 0.18 0.17 0.68
N VAL A 33 -0.92 -0.58 0.59
CA VAL A 33 -1.64 -0.74 -0.66
C VAL A 33 -2.39 0.54 -1.00
N TYR A 34 -3.11 1.18 -0.07
CA TYR A 34 -3.74 2.50 -0.33
C TYR A 34 -2.73 3.60 -0.68
N VAL A 35 -1.52 3.55 -0.12
CA VAL A 35 -0.42 4.46 -0.50
C VAL A 35 -0.13 4.39 -2.00
N LEU A 36 -0.20 3.21 -2.64
CA LEU A 36 0.01 3.07 -4.07
C LEU A 36 -1.03 3.87 -4.89
N TRP A 37 -2.31 3.82 -4.52
CA TRP A 37 -3.35 4.61 -5.20
C TRP A 37 -3.06 6.10 -5.12
N GLY A 38 -2.67 6.57 -3.93
CA GLY A 38 -2.22 7.93 -3.71
C GLY A 38 -1.01 8.32 -4.57
N MET A 39 -0.01 7.43 -4.65
CA MET A 39 1.18 7.66 -5.47
C MET A 39 0.83 7.75 -6.97
N MET A 40 -0.05 6.88 -7.46
CA MET A 40 -0.44 6.90 -8.87
C MET A 40 -1.20 8.16 -9.24
N ASP A 41 -2.15 8.59 -8.41
CA ASP A 41 -2.89 9.84 -8.63
C ASP A 41 -1.99 11.07 -8.50
N GLY A 42 -1.14 11.13 -7.47
CA GLY A 42 -0.21 12.24 -7.25
C GLY A 42 0.80 12.40 -8.39
N ALA A 43 1.38 11.28 -8.86
CA ALA A 43 2.32 11.30 -9.97
C ALA A 43 1.65 11.70 -11.29
N ALA A 44 0.45 11.16 -11.59
CA ALA A 44 -0.29 11.48 -12.79
C ALA A 44 -0.61 12.97 -12.89
N ASN A 45 -1.16 13.56 -11.84
CA ASN A 45 -1.52 14.98 -11.82
C ASN A 45 -0.28 15.88 -11.91
N PHE A 46 0.77 15.59 -11.12
CA PHE A 46 2.00 16.38 -11.16
C PHE A 46 2.64 16.32 -12.56
N CYS A 47 2.74 15.14 -13.15
CA CYS A 47 3.40 14.97 -14.44
C CYS A 47 2.57 15.48 -15.61
N TRP A 48 1.24 15.42 -15.53
CA TRP A 48 0.35 16.07 -16.48
C TRP A 48 0.61 17.58 -16.51
N GLU A 49 0.68 18.24 -15.35
CA GLU A 49 0.99 19.67 -15.26
C GLU A 49 2.42 19.99 -15.71
N ALA A 50 3.41 19.22 -15.23
CA ALA A 50 4.82 19.44 -15.54
C ALA A 50 5.13 19.27 -17.04
N ALA A 51 4.40 18.39 -17.73
CA ALA A 51 4.52 18.17 -19.18
C ALA A 51 3.59 19.08 -20.02
N ASN A 52 3.14 20.20 -19.46
CA ASN A 52 2.25 21.17 -20.14
C ASN A 52 0.96 20.51 -20.65
N TYR A 53 0.31 19.75 -19.77
CA TYR A 53 -0.98 19.10 -19.97
C TYR A 53 -0.99 17.98 -21.03
N ASP A 54 0.13 17.26 -21.19
CA ASP A 54 0.21 16.09 -22.06
C ASP A 54 -0.75 14.98 -21.61
N VAL A 55 -1.72 14.66 -22.46
CA VAL A 55 -2.79 13.71 -22.18
C VAL A 55 -2.29 12.29 -21.87
N ALA A 56 -1.10 11.92 -22.33
CA ALA A 56 -0.53 10.59 -22.13
C ALA A 56 -0.44 10.20 -20.64
N TYR A 57 -0.21 11.17 -19.75
CA TYR A 57 -0.12 10.92 -18.30
C TYR A 57 -1.48 10.56 -17.70
N MET A 58 -2.53 11.30 -18.06
CA MET A 58 -3.88 11.00 -17.59
C MET A 58 -4.45 9.75 -18.25
N GLU A 59 -4.16 9.49 -19.53
CA GLU A 59 -4.55 8.25 -20.20
C GLU A 59 -3.90 7.03 -19.55
N ALA A 60 -2.60 7.08 -19.25
CA ALA A 60 -1.90 6.00 -18.54
C ALA A 60 -2.49 5.77 -17.15
N HIS A 61 -2.80 6.83 -16.41
CA HIS A 61 -3.46 6.73 -15.09
C HIS A 61 -4.86 6.11 -15.19
N GLN A 62 -5.68 6.54 -16.14
CA GLN A 62 -7.03 5.97 -16.32
C GLN A 62 -6.97 4.48 -16.71
N ASN A 63 -6.03 4.09 -17.58
CA ASN A 63 -5.80 2.69 -17.90
C ASN A 63 -5.33 1.89 -16.68
N TRP A 64 -4.46 2.46 -15.86
CA TRP A 64 -4.03 1.85 -14.61
C TRP A 64 -5.22 1.65 -13.65
N LEU A 65 -6.06 2.67 -13.45
CA LEU A 65 -7.27 2.56 -12.63
C LEU A 65 -8.20 1.46 -13.14
N ALA A 66 -8.43 1.39 -14.46
CA ALA A 66 -9.27 0.38 -15.08
C ALA A 66 -8.74 -1.05 -14.85
N ASN A 67 -7.42 -1.23 -14.92
CA ASN A 67 -6.78 -2.53 -14.71
C ASN A 67 -6.78 -2.96 -13.23
N ASN A 68 -6.84 -2.01 -12.29
CA ASN A 68 -6.73 -2.27 -10.85
C ASN A 68 -8.05 -2.09 -10.08
N VAL A 69 -9.18 -1.92 -10.77
CA VAL A 69 -10.48 -1.70 -10.12
C VAL A 69 -10.92 -2.87 -9.23
N ILE A 70 -10.67 -4.11 -9.67
CA ILE A 70 -11.01 -5.31 -8.88
C ILE A 70 -10.19 -5.36 -7.61
N VAL A 71 -8.89 -5.06 -7.69
CA VAL A 71 -8.01 -4.98 -6.53
C VAL A 71 -8.48 -3.90 -5.56
N ARG A 72 -8.94 -2.75 -6.10
CA ARG A 72 -9.50 -1.68 -5.26
C ARG A 72 -10.74 -2.14 -4.50
N ASP A 73 -11.67 -2.80 -5.18
CA ASP A 73 -12.91 -3.31 -4.56
C ASP A 73 -12.59 -4.32 -3.45
N GLU A 74 -11.62 -5.21 -3.67
CA GLU A 74 -11.17 -6.18 -2.65
C GLU A 74 -10.49 -5.52 -1.46
N LEU A 75 -9.71 -4.46 -1.71
CA LEU A 75 -9.06 -3.67 -0.66
C LEU A 75 -10.07 -2.93 0.22
N ASP A 76 -11.08 -2.31 -0.40
CA ASP A 76 -12.16 -1.61 0.30
C ASP A 76 -13.01 -2.60 1.12
N ALA A 77 -13.31 -3.77 0.55
CA ALA A 77 -14.01 -4.84 1.26
C ALA A 77 -13.20 -5.37 2.46
N THR A 78 -11.88 -5.52 2.30
CA THR A 78 -10.99 -5.95 3.38
C THR A 78 -10.91 -4.91 4.48
N LEU A 79 -10.84 -3.62 4.15
CA LEU A 79 -10.88 -2.53 5.12
C LEU A 79 -12.20 -2.53 5.90
N ALA A 80 -13.34 -2.73 5.24
CA ALA A 80 -14.64 -2.81 5.90
C ALA A 80 -14.73 -4.00 6.88
N ALA A 81 -14.01 -5.09 6.61
CA ALA A 81 -14.00 -6.29 7.44
C ALA A 81 -12.91 -6.30 8.53
N SER A 82 -11.87 -5.47 8.42
CA SER A 82 -10.70 -5.51 9.31
C SER A 82 -10.92 -4.85 10.68
N GLY A 83 -11.94 -4.01 10.82
CA GLY A 83 -12.17 -3.21 12.03
C GLY A 83 -11.29 -1.97 12.14
N GLU A 84 -10.45 -1.71 11.12
CA GLU A 84 -9.66 -0.49 10.99
C GLU A 84 -10.54 0.75 10.78
N ALA A 85 -9.97 1.93 11.06
CA ALA A 85 -10.69 3.18 10.87
C ALA A 85 -11.00 3.41 9.38
N PRO A 86 -12.24 3.82 9.01
CA PRO A 86 -12.57 4.16 7.62
C PRO A 86 -11.69 5.26 7.01
N ALA A 87 -11.09 6.12 7.86
CA ALA A 87 -10.16 7.16 7.43
C ALA A 87 -8.81 6.63 6.91
N LEU A 88 -8.45 5.38 7.23
CA LEU A 88 -7.17 4.76 6.86
C LEU A 88 -6.91 4.87 5.35
N ALA A 89 -7.92 4.60 4.52
CA ALA A 89 -7.80 4.66 3.07
C ALA A 89 -7.38 6.06 2.59
N GLY A 90 -8.18 7.08 2.94
CA GLY A 90 -7.94 8.46 2.51
C GLY A 90 -6.65 9.05 3.08
N GLU A 91 -6.30 8.75 4.34
CA GLU A 91 -5.04 9.20 4.94
C GLU A 91 -3.82 8.57 4.26
N SER A 92 -3.92 7.28 3.91
CA SER A 92 -2.85 6.55 3.23
C SER A 92 -2.66 7.02 1.79
N GLU A 93 -3.75 7.26 1.06
CA GLU A 93 -3.71 7.86 -0.27
C GLU A 93 -3.11 9.26 -0.25
N ALA A 94 -3.54 10.11 0.70
CA ALA A 94 -2.98 11.45 0.85
C ALA A 94 -1.47 11.41 1.15
N ALA A 95 -1.04 10.47 2.00
CA ALA A 95 0.38 10.26 2.30
C ALA A 95 1.16 9.80 1.06
N GLY A 96 0.61 8.87 0.27
CA GLY A 96 1.22 8.41 -0.98
C GLY A 96 1.35 9.51 -2.02
N SER A 97 0.29 10.29 -2.23
CA SER A 97 0.28 11.43 -3.15
C SER A 97 1.30 12.49 -2.74
N THR A 98 1.32 12.86 -1.46
CA THR A 98 2.31 13.82 -0.93
C THR A 98 3.74 13.31 -1.14
N GLY A 99 4.00 12.05 -0.77
CA GLY A 99 5.32 11.45 -0.87
C GLY A 99 5.87 11.40 -2.30
N ILE A 100 5.07 10.96 -3.27
CA ILE A 100 5.54 10.89 -4.66
C ILE A 100 5.73 12.28 -5.27
N VAL A 101 4.85 13.23 -4.96
CA VAL A 101 4.95 14.60 -5.49
C VAL A 101 6.20 15.28 -4.94
N ASP A 102 6.52 15.07 -3.66
CA ASP A 102 7.74 15.61 -3.06
C ASP A 102 9.00 14.99 -3.67
N ILE A 103 8.99 13.70 -4.00
CA ILE A 103 10.09 13.03 -4.72
C ILE A 103 10.24 13.64 -6.12
N LEU A 104 9.15 13.79 -6.87
CA LEU A 104 9.17 14.33 -8.23
C LEU A 104 9.61 15.80 -8.26
N LYS A 105 9.20 16.62 -7.29
CA LYS A 105 9.66 18.01 -7.14
C LYS A 105 11.16 18.12 -6.83
N GLN A 106 11.73 17.11 -6.19
CA GLN A 106 13.16 17.05 -5.87
C GLN A 106 14.00 16.49 -7.03
N ALA A 107 13.38 15.96 -8.08
CA ALA A 107 14.10 15.44 -9.24
C ALA A 107 14.88 16.56 -9.94
N THR A 108 16.15 16.31 -10.23
CA THR A 108 17.00 17.26 -10.98
C THR A 108 16.48 17.50 -12.40
N ASN A 109 15.77 16.52 -12.97
CA ASN A 109 15.11 16.59 -14.26
C ASN A 109 13.67 16.07 -14.14
N PRO A 110 12.68 16.94 -13.88
CA PRO A 110 11.28 16.55 -13.72
C PRO A 110 10.68 15.91 -14.98
N GLU A 111 11.06 16.37 -16.18
CA GLU A 111 10.57 15.79 -17.44
C GLU A 111 11.02 14.33 -17.60
N GLU A 112 12.28 14.03 -17.27
CA GLU A 112 12.79 12.67 -17.31
C GLU A 112 12.16 11.79 -16.23
N ALA A 113 11.97 12.31 -15.01
CA ALA A 113 11.29 11.59 -13.94
C ALA A 113 9.85 11.23 -14.32
N CYS A 114 9.12 12.18 -14.91
CA CYS A 114 7.77 11.95 -15.43
C CYS A 114 7.77 10.97 -16.61
N GLY A 115 8.70 11.10 -17.54
CA GLY A 115 8.86 10.14 -18.64
C GLY A 115 9.16 8.72 -18.15
N ASN A 116 9.93 8.57 -17.07
CA ASN A 116 10.19 7.29 -16.42
C ASN A 116 8.91 6.73 -15.77
N TRP A 117 8.18 7.55 -15.01
CA TRP A 117 6.92 7.14 -14.40
C TRP A 117 5.90 6.67 -15.44
N LEU A 118 5.77 7.40 -16.57
CA LEU A 118 4.87 7.03 -17.65
C LEU A 118 5.24 5.67 -18.25
N ARG A 119 6.54 5.44 -18.52
CA ARG A 119 7.02 4.16 -19.03
C ARG A 119 6.77 3.02 -18.05
N ALA A 120 7.06 3.21 -16.76
CA ALA A 120 6.84 2.20 -15.72
C ALA A 120 5.34 1.86 -15.58
N THR A 121 4.48 2.88 -15.61
CA THR A 121 3.02 2.70 -15.57
C THR A 121 2.52 1.87 -16.75
N LEU A 122 2.99 2.18 -17.97
CA LEU A 122 2.61 1.44 -19.18
C LEU A 122 3.20 0.02 -19.24
N ALA A 123 4.33 -0.22 -18.56
CA ALA A 123 4.95 -1.53 -18.45
C ALA A 123 4.25 -2.44 -17.42
N GLY A 124 3.37 -1.88 -16.58
CA GLY A 124 2.73 -2.62 -15.49
C GLY A 124 3.56 -2.72 -14.23
N ASP A 125 4.62 -1.91 -14.08
CA ASP A 125 5.50 -1.94 -12.89
C ASP A 125 4.76 -1.53 -11.60
N TYR A 126 3.60 -0.87 -11.74
CA TYR A 126 2.72 -0.48 -10.65
C TYR A 126 1.45 -1.32 -10.57
N ASP A 127 1.40 -2.50 -11.19
CA ASP A 127 0.28 -3.43 -11.02
C ASP A 127 0.06 -3.73 -9.53
N ALA A 128 -1.15 -3.46 -9.03
CA ALA A 128 -1.43 -3.51 -7.61
C ALA A 128 -1.37 -4.95 -7.06
N GLU A 129 -1.71 -5.97 -7.86
CA GLU A 129 -1.57 -7.36 -7.44
C GLU A 129 -0.11 -7.74 -7.26
N LEU A 130 0.73 -7.35 -8.22
CA LEU A 130 2.18 -7.58 -8.15
C LEU A 130 2.79 -6.84 -6.96
N TYR A 131 2.46 -5.56 -6.81
CA TYR A 131 2.94 -4.72 -5.71
C TYR A 131 2.54 -5.30 -4.35
N MET A 132 1.29 -5.74 -4.19
CA MET A 132 0.83 -6.43 -2.98
C MET A 132 1.63 -7.71 -2.71
N ALA A 133 1.83 -8.54 -3.72
CA ALA A 133 2.60 -9.77 -3.60
C ALA A 133 4.07 -9.51 -3.22
N GLU A 134 4.67 -8.40 -3.69
CA GLU A 134 6.01 -7.97 -3.29
C GLU A 134 6.05 -7.51 -1.83
N GLN A 135 5.11 -6.67 -1.40
CA GLN A 135 5.06 -6.18 0.00
C GLN A 135 4.81 -7.31 0.99
N LEU A 136 4.02 -8.31 0.59
CA LEU A 136 3.79 -9.53 1.36
C LEU A 136 4.98 -10.50 1.36
N GLY A 137 6.02 -10.24 0.57
CA GLY A 137 7.18 -11.12 0.44
C GLY A 137 6.92 -12.41 -0.35
N LEU A 138 5.73 -12.57 -0.95
CA LEU A 138 5.31 -13.76 -1.67
C LEU A 138 6.12 -14.00 -2.96
N LEU A 139 6.74 -12.94 -3.50
CA LEU A 139 7.58 -13.04 -4.70
C LEU A 139 9.05 -13.37 -4.37
N ARG A 140 9.54 -13.03 -3.17
CA ARG A 140 10.91 -13.38 -2.74
C ARG A 140 11.09 -14.88 -2.49
N GLU A 141 10.04 -15.60 -2.11
CA GLU A 141 10.09 -17.05 -1.93
C GLU A 141 10.18 -17.82 -3.27
N ARG A 142 9.74 -17.20 -4.38
CA ARG A 142 9.76 -17.84 -5.71
C ARG A 142 11.15 -17.86 -6.35
N ASP A 143 11.95 -16.82 -6.13
CA ASP A 143 13.28 -16.67 -6.74
C ASP A 143 14.42 -17.18 -5.81
N GLY A 144 14.05 -17.74 -4.65
CA GLY A 144 14.96 -18.33 -3.65
C GLY A 144 15.05 -19.86 -3.66
N MET A 145 14.48 -20.54 -4.67
CA MET A 145 14.62 -22.00 -4.87
C MET A 145 15.41 -22.35 -6.13
#